data_AF-A0A0U1L612-F1
#
_entry.id   AF-A0A0U1L612-F1
#
_cell.length_a   1.000
_cell.length_b   1.000
_cell.length_c   1.000
_cell.angle_alpha   90.00
_cell.angle_beta   90.00
_cell.angle_gamma   90.00
#
_symmetry.space_group_name_H-M   'P 1'
#
loop_
_entity.id
_entity.type
_entity.pdbx_description
1 polymer ?
#
loop_
_entity_poly.entity_id
_entity_poly.type
_entity_poly.pdbx_seq_one_letter_code
_entity_poly.pdbx_strand_id
1 'polypeptide(L)' 'METLDLKTALRTTLTQKQELVRDYQSFADRIGDQDVAKMFKHFAEAEALHSTQIKEKLDDLA' A
#
# COMPACT_ATOMS: atom_id res chain seq x y z
N MET A 1 2.19 18.89 -20.65
CA MET A 1 2.43 17.82 -19.67
C MET A 1 1.79 16.57 -20.22
N GLU A 2 2.52 15.49 -20.38
CA GLU A 2 1.96 14.23 -20.89
C GLU A 2 1.04 13.62 -19.81
N THR A 3 -0.18 13.25 -20.18
CA THR A 3 -1.13 12.61 -19.27
C THR A 3 -0.74 11.15 -19.06
N LEU A 4 -0.62 10.74 -17.80
CA LEU A 4 -0.39 9.33 -17.46
C LEU A 4 -1.57 8.46 -17.92
N ASP A 5 -1.27 7.29 -18.47
CA ASP A 5 -2.29 6.26 -18.70
C ASP A 5 -2.91 5.83 -17.37
N LEU A 6 -4.25 5.94 -17.27
CA LEU A 6 -4.98 5.69 -16.04
C LEU A 6 -4.77 4.27 -15.50
N LYS A 7 -4.85 3.25 -16.37
CA LYS A 7 -4.71 1.85 -15.95
C LYS A 7 -3.28 1.56 -15.49
N THR A 8 -2.29 2.12 -16.18
CA THR A 8 -0.88 2.01 -15.80
C THR A 8 -0.63 2.68 -14.46
N ALA A 9 -1.10 3.92 -14.26
CA ALA A 9 -0.96 4.62 -12.99
C ALA A 9 -1.57 3.82 -11.82
N LEU A 10 -2.82 3.35 -11.97
CA LEU A 10 -3.49 2.56 -10.94
C LEU A 10 -2.75 1.25 -10.63
N ARG A 11 -2.29 0.50 -11.65
CA ARG A 11 -1.54 -0.75 -11.45
C ARG A 11 -0.20 -0.52 -10.77
N THR A 12 0.56 0.48 -11.21
CA THR A 12 1.84 0.84 -10.60
C THR A 12 1.65 1.23 -9.15
N THR A 13 0.66 2.06 -8.83
CA THR A 13 0.38 2.46 -7.45
C THR A 13 -0.12 1.27 -6.62
N LEU A 14 -0.96 0.38 -7.15
CA LEU A 14 -1.40 -0.82 -6.44
C LEU A 14 -0.20 -1.66 -5.98
N THR A 15 0.74 -1.96 -6.89
CA THR A 15 1.95 -2.72 -6.57
C THR A 15 2.77 -2.05 -5.48
N GLN A 16 3.03 -0.74 -5.61
CA GLN A 16 3.80 0.01 -4.62
C GLN A 16 3.15 -0.03 -3.23
N LYS A 17 1.83 0.09 -3.16
CA LYS A 17 1.08 0.06 -1.90
C LYS A 17 1.13 -1.32 -1.24
N GLN A 18 1.01 -2.38 -2.04
CA GLN A 18 1.16 -3.76 -1.53
C GLN A 18 2.58 -4.06 -1.03
N GLU A 19 3.60 -3.50 -1.69
CA GLU A 19 4.99 -3.59 -1.20
C GLU A 19 5.15 -2.88 0.15
N LEU A 20 4.60 -1.68 0.31
CA LEU A 20 4.63 -0.95 1.58
C LEU A 20 3.91 -1.73 2.70
N VAL A 21 2.79 -2.38 2.43
CA VAL A 21 2.11 -3.25 3.42
C VAL A 21 3.07 -4.32 3.93
N ARG A 22 3.70 -5.07 3.03
CA ARG A 22 4.64 -6.14 3.38
C ARG A 22 5.84 -5.61 4.16
N ASP A 23 6.40 -4.48 3.70
CA ASP A 23 7.61 -3.92 4.29
C ASP A 23 7.32 -3.36 5.69
N TYR A 24 6.20 -2.65 5.88
CA TYR A 24 5.79 -2.15 7.18
C TYR A 24 5.45 -3.27 8.18
N GLN A 25 4.78 -4.34 7.74
CA GLN A 25 4.59 -5.55 8.56
C GLN A 25 5.95 -6.14 8.97
N SER A 26 6.87 -6.29 8.03
CA SER A 26 8.21 -6.81 8.29
C SER A 26 9.02 -5.94 9.24
N PHE A 27 8.86 -4.62 9.19
CA PHE A 27 9.50 -3.69 10.13
C PHE A 27 8.89 -3.80 11.52
N ALA A 28 7.55 -3.82 11.63
CA ALA A 28 6.87 -3.97 12.89
C ALA A 28 7.29 -5.24 13.66
N ASP A 29 7.62 -6.32 12.96
CA ASP A 29 8.08 -7.58 13.56
C ASP A 29 9.55 -7.55 14.03
N ARG A 30 10.36 -6.60 13.52
CA ARG A 30 11.81 -6.51 13.79
C ARG A 30 12.20 -5.35 14.69
N ILE A 31 11.33 -4.37 14.88
CA ILE A 31 11.57 -3.21 15.74
C ILE A 31 11.36 -3.61 17.21
N GLY A 32 12.38 -3.38 18.04
CA GLY A 32 12.34 -3.70 19.47
C GLY A 32 11.54 -2.70 20.32
N ASP A 33 11.33 -1.48 19.81
CA ASP A 33 10.50 -0.47 20.46
C ASP A 33 9.02 -0.72 20.15
N GLN A 34 8.21 -0.97 21.18
CA GLN A 34 6.81 -1.37 21.00
C GLN A 34 5.93 -0.26 20.43
N ASP A 35 6.19 1.00 20.79
CA ASP A 35 5.39 2.12 20.31
C ASP A 35 5.68 2.38 18.82
N VAL A 36 6.96 2.31 18.44
CA VAL A 36 7.37 2.42 17.03
C VAL A 36 6.88 1.21 16.23
N ALA A 37 6.97 -0.01 16.75
CA ALA A 37 6.44 -1.21 16.08
C ALA A 37 4.92 -1.08 15.83
N LYS A 38 4.17 -0.57 16.80
CA LYS A 38 2.73 -0.30 16.66
C LYS A 38 2.44 0.75 15.58
N MET A 39 3.23 1.82 15.51
CA MET A 39 3.13 2.82 14.45
C MET A 39 3.27 2.19 13.06
N PHE A 40 4.25 1.30 12.86
CA PHE A 40 4.43 0.60 11.57
C PHE A 40 3.27 -0.36 11.25
N LYS A 41 2.65 -0.99 12.26
CA LYS A 41 1.40 -1.77 12.02
C LYS A 41 0.28 -0.90 11.48
N HIS A 42 0.09 0.29 12.05
CA HIS A 42 -0.92 1.22 11.55
C HIS A 42 -0.63 1.73 10.14
N PHE A 43 0.65 1.92 9.77
CA PHE A 43 1.01 2.22 8.39
C PHE A 43 0.66 1.08 7.45
N ALA A 44 0.94 -0.18 7.83
CA ALA A 44 0.55 -1.33 7.03
C ALA A 44 -0.97 -1.42 6.83
N GLU A 45 -1.77 -1.16 7.87
CA GLU A 45 -3.23 -1.13 7.80
C GLU A 45 -3.74 -0.04 6.83
N ALA A 46 -3.15 1.16 6.90
CA ALA A 46 -3.52 2.26 6.01
C ALA A 46 -3.18 1.95 4.54
N GLU A 47 -2.00 1.40 4.27
CA GLU A 47 -1.63 1.04 2.90
C GLU A 47 -2.44 -0.14 2.36
N ALA A 48 -2.86 -1.07 3.22
CA ALA A 48 -3.77 -2.14 2.84
C ALA A 48 -5.14 -1.59 2.42
N LEU A 49 -5.67 -0.60 3.14
CA LEU A 49 -6.89 0.11 2.75
C LEU A 49 -6.74 0.78 1.39
N HIS A 50 -5.63 1.50 1.16
CA HIS A 50 -5.36 2.14 -0.13
C HIS A 50 -5.25 1.10 -1.27
N SER A 51 -4.54 -0.01 -1.06
CA SER A 51 -4.46 -1.11 -2.03
C SER A 51 -5.83 -1.67 -2.39
N THR A 52 -6.71 -1.89 -1.40
CA THR A 52 -8.07 -2.37 -1.64
C THR A 52 -8.87 -1.42 -2.52
N GLN A 53 -8.87 -0.13 -2.20
CA GLN A 53 -9.60 0.89 -2.98
C GLN A 53 -9.11 0.98 -4.44
N ILE A 54 -7.79 0.90 -4.65
CA ILE A 54 -7.21 0.91 -6.00
C ILE A 54 -7.59 -0.36 -6.76
N LYS A 55 -7.55 -1.52 -6.09
CA LYS A 55 -7.94 -2.78 -6.69
C LYS A 55 -9.41 -2.75 -7.13
N GLU A 56 -10.31 -2.30 -6.26
CA GLU A 56 -11.74 -2.15 -6.59
C GLU A 56 -11.92 -1.26 -7.83
N LYS A 57 -11.18 -0.16 -7.94
CA LYS A 57 -11.24 0.72 -9.13
C LYS A 57 -10.65 0.08 -10.39
N LEU A 58 -9.63 -0.76 -10.27
CA LEU A 58 -9.12 -1.53 -11.40
C LEU A 58 -10.12 -2.58 -11.85
N ASP A 59 -10.82 -3.22 -10.92
CA ASP A 59 -11.86 -4.22 -11.20
C ASP A 59 -13.07 -3.55 -11.90
N ASP A 60 -13.46 -2.34 -11.50
CA ASP A 60 -14.51 -1.55 -12.17
C ASP A 60 -14.16 -1.15 -13.63
N LEU A 61 -12.88 -1.17 -13.99
CA LEU A 61 -12.35 -0.79 -15.31
C LEU A 61 -12.05 -2.00 -16.21
N ALA A 62 -12.20 -3.22 -15.70
CA ALA A 62 -11.91 -4.48 -16.40
C ALA A 62 -13.07 -4.90 -17.31
#